data_AF-A0AB36ZEM4-F1
#
_entry.id   AF-A0AB36ZEM4-F1
#
_cell.length_a   1.000
_cell.length_b   1.000
_cell.length_c   1.000
_cell.angle_alpha   90.00
_cell.angle_beta   90.00
_cell.angle_gamma   90.00
#
_symmetry.space_group_name_H-M   'P 1'
#
loop_
_entity.id
_entity.type
_entity.pdbx_description
1 polymer ?
#
loop_
_entity_poly.entity_id
_entity_poly.type
_entity_poly.pdbx_seq_one_letter_code
_entity_poly.pdbx_strand_id
1 'polypeptide(L)'
;MIRFMGLTSLAAARSEAGQGRAARPSSVGAMTGTSDARTERGLDRLVNFSDAVVAIAITFLVLPLVDVVEESRAADLGSLLTGHYGTLSAFFITFAVIGRLWAVHHSVFEGVARYSPALVVANFVWLAAVVLLPFAANLISNVLDTDGSVIALYIGTMIAASAATLAMQLIVRRDPDLLAPGAEPRRSLSRSLIVISVLLAALVLAVAVPAVNMFALLLLLLSGPIERLVHRGRPGGHAAHRRTERGLDRLVNFSDATAAIAITVLVLPLVQLAPEVAREGGGVPALLAEHLDSVLAFALSFAVIAVFWIPHHRVFEIAGDYDGALVRLDLLWLAALAFFPFSTSALALFPDSRATIGLYIGTMAAMSGALVLIELRLSRHPELRRPGAGPLPLAPALLPFALLLVALALALLVPSVGLWWLLLLLLQRPVRALLARR
;
A
#
# COMPACT_ATOMS: atom_id res chain seq x y z
N MET A 1 -19.54 32.02 9.00
CA MET A 1 -20.67 32.70 8.34
C MET A 1 -20.11 33.86 7.53
N ILE A 2 -19.69 33.63 6.28
CA ILE A 2 -19.11 34.65 5.40
C ILE A 2 -19.83 34.56 4.05
N ARG A 3 -20.51 35.66 3.70
CA ARG A 3 -21.39 35.83 2.53
C ARG A 3 -20.57 35.96 1.24
N PHE A 4 -20.97 35.20 0.22
CA PHE A 4 -20.68 35.49 -1.18
C PHE A 4 -21.59 36.61 -1.68
N MET A 5 -21.02 37.65 -2.27
CA MET A 5 -21.76 38.69 -2.99
C MET A 5 -21.47 38.52 -4.49
N GLY A 6 -22.54 38.26 -5.26
CA GLY A 6 -22.54 38.40 -6.72
C GLY A 6 -22.39 39.87 -7.12
N LEU A 7 -22.32 40.25 -8.40
CA LEU A 7 -23.25 39.89 -9.46
C LEU A 7 -22.71 40.47 -10.79
N THR A 8 -22.82 39.66 -11.85
CA THR A 8 -23.34 39.96 -13.20
C THR A 8 -22.80 41.08 -14.10
N SER A 9 -22.57 40.61 -15.34
CA SER A 9 -23.09 41.15 -16.61
C SER A 9 -22.37 42.33 -17.25
N LEU A 10 -21.88 42.10 -18.47
CA LEU A 10 -22.21 42.93 -19.62
C LEU A 10 -22.12 42.10 -20.91
N ALA A 11 -23.20 42.18 -21.69
CA ALA A 11 -23.38 41.53 -22.97
C ALA A 11 -22.98 42.47 -24.14
N ALA A 12 -22.73 41.83 -25.27
CA ALA A 12 -22.93 42.30 -26.65
C ALA A 12 -21.89 43.24 -27.31
N ALA A 13 -21.23 42.70 -28.34
CA ALA A 13 -21.11 43.34 -29.65
C ALA A 13 -20.92 42.27 -30.75
N ARG A 14 -21.77 42.34 -31.78
CA ARG A 14 -21.77 41.53 -33.03
C ARG A 14 -20.97 42.24 -34.13
N SER A 15 -20.55 41.45 -35.14
CA SER A 15 -20.45 41.74 -36.60
C SER A 15 -19.11 41.17 -37.15
N GLU A 16 -18.96 40.46 -38.27
CA GLU A 16 -19.82 39.95 -39.36
C GLU A 16 -19.00 38.97 -40.23
N ALA A 17 -19.71 38.22 -41.07
CA ALA A 17 -19.32 37.66 -42.38
C ALA A 17 -18.45 36.40 -42.49
N GLY A 18 -19.02 35.39 -43.16
CA GLY A 18 -18.32 34.19 -43.63
C GLY A 18 -19.28 33.08 -44.08
N GLN A 19 -20.01 33.31 -45.17
CA GLN A 19 -20.90 32.32 -45.81
C GLN A 19 -20.11 31.13 -46.36
N GLY A 20 -20.42 29.93 -45.88
CA GLY A 20 -19.94 28.66 -46.41
C GLY A 20 -21.09 27.63 -46.42
N ARG A 21 -21.56 27.31 -47.62
CA ARG A 21 -22.71 26.45 -47.94
C ARG A 21 -22.32 24.97 -47.75
N ALA A 22 -23.00 24.24 -46.86
CA ALA A 22 -22.94 22.77 -46.82
C ALA A 22 -24.24 22.15 -46.27
N ALA A 23 -24.58 20.98 -46.79
CA ALA A 23 -25.90 20.35 -46.82
C ALA A 23 -26.49 19.96 -45.46
N ARG A 24 -27.84 20.00 -45.39
CA ARG A 24 -28.62 19.33 -44.34
C ARG A 24 -28.65 17.81 -44.59
N PRO A 25 -28.38 16.96 -43.59
CA PRO A 25 -28.94 15.64 -43.55
C PRO A 25 -30.27 15.65 -42.76
N SER A 26 -31.21 14.92 -43.31
CA SER A 26 -32.53 14.58 -42.80
C SER A 26 -32.52 13.95 -41.41
N SER A 27 -33.52 14.32 -40.62
CA SER A 27 -33.99 13.58 -39.45
C SER A 27 -34.31 12.13 -39.78
N VAL A 28 -33.90 11.19 -38.90
CA VAL A 28 -34.75 10.22 -38.18
C VAL A 28 -33.82 9.12 -37.64
N GLY A 29 -33.75 9.07 -36.31
CA GLY A 29 -33.05 8.08 -35.53
C GLY A 29 -33.29 8.47 -34.08
N ALA A 30 -34.47 8.12 -33.57
CA ALA A 30 -34.84 8.34 -32.19
C ALA A 30 -33.81 7.66 -31.29
N MET A 31 -32.86 8.44 -30.76
CA MET A 31 -32.06 8.04 -29.62
C MET A 31 -32.91 8.18 -28.35
N THR A 32 -33.94 7.33 -28.24
CA THR A 32 -34.44 6.91 -26.93
C THR A 32 -33.50 5.80 -26.45
N GLY A 33 -32.36 6.25 -25.94
CA GLY A 33 -31.32 5.41 -25.40
C GLY A 33 -30.50 6.22 -24.41
N THR A 34 -31.11 6.63 -23.31
CA THR A 34 -30.38 6.96 -22.08
C THR A 34 -29.80 5.67 -21.50
N SER A 35 -28.94 4.99 -22.25
CA SER A 35 -28.05 3.99 -21.69
C SER A 35 -26.82 4.75 -21.22
N ASP A 36 -26.86 5.07 -19.94
CA ASP A 36 -25.80 5.56 -19.07
C ASP A 36 -24.46 4.88 -19.43
N ALA A 37 -23.76 5.38 -20.44
CA ALA A 37 -22.55 4.79 -20.98
C ALA A 37 -21.41 5.05 -19.99
N ARG A 38 -21.39 4.25 -18.92
CA ARG A 38 -20.33 4.23 -17.92
C ARG A 38 -19.05 3.80 -18.61
N THR A 39 -18.25 4.81 -18.93
CA THR A 39 -17.02 4.67 -19.70
C THR A 39 -15.93 3.94 -18.92
N GLU A 40 -15.04 3.26 -19.63
CA GLU A 40 -13.84 2.62 -19.06
C GLU A 40 -13.02 3.61 -18.22
N ARG A 41 -12.90 4.86 -18.67
CA ARG A 41 -12.27 5.96 -17.90
C ARG A 41 -12.88 6.19 -16.53
N GLY A 42 -14.20 6.02 -16.41
CA GLY A 42 -14.90 6.14 -15.12
C GLY A 42 -14.56 4.99 -14.17
N LEU A 43 -14.41 3.77 -14.70
CA LEU A 43 -13.94 2.62 -13.94
C LEU A 43 -12.49 2.81 -13.47
N ASP A 44 -11.59 3.25 -14.36
CA ASP A 44 -10.18 3.48 -14.00
C ASP A 44 -10.07 4.51 -12.87
N ARG A 45 -10.90 5.57 -12.89
CA ARG A 45 -10.97 6.54 -11.79
C ARG A 45 -11.43 5.91 -10.48
N LEU A 46 -12.47 5.08 -10.49
CA LEU A 46 -12.99 4.40 -9.30
C LEU A 46 -11.92 3.48 -8.69
N VAL A 47 -11.23 2.73 -9.55
CA VAL A 47 -10.19 1.78 -9.17
C VAL A 47 -8.98 2.51 -8.60
N ASN A 48 -8.47 3.53 -9.28
CA ASN A 48 -7.33 4.32 -8.81
C ASN A 48 -7.65 5.05 -7.51
N PHE A 49 -8.88 5.56 -7.36
CA PHE A 49 -9.35 6.11 -6.09
C PHE A 49 -9.32 5.07 -4.97
N SER A 50 -9.78 3.85 -5.25
CA SER A 50 -9.78 2.77 -4.27
C SER A 50 -8.36 2.36 -3.87
N ASP A 51 -7.45 2.24 -4.84
CA ASP A 51 -6.05 1.90 -4.59
C ASP A 51 -5.35 3.00 -3.75
N ALA A 52 -5.65 4.28 -3.99
CA ALA A 52 -5.15 5.40 -3.18
C ALA A 52 -5.70 5.39 -1.74
N VAL A 53 -6.99 5.11 -1.54
CA VAL A 53 -7.59 5.01 -0.20
C VAL A 53 -6.98 3.86 0.60
N VAL A 54 -6.75 2.71 -0.04
CA VAL A 54 -6.08 1.56 0.60
C VAL A 54 -4.63 1.90 0.93
N ALA A 55 -3.92 2.60 0.05
CA ALA A 55 -2.55 3.05 0.30
C ALA A 55 -2.46 3.97 1.53
N ILE A 56 -3.44 4.86 1.73
CA ILE A 56 -3.54 5.67 2.95
C ILE A 56 -3.76 4.77 4.17
N ALA A 57 -4.73 3.84 4.11
CA ALA A 57 -5.03 2.96 5.24
C ALA A 57 -3.84 2.09 5.65
N ILE A 58 -3.09 1.55 4.68
CA ILE A 58 -1.96 0.65 4.96
C ILE A 58 -0.73 1.39 5.49
N THR A 59 -0.51 2.65 5.08
CA THR A 59 0.62 3.46 5.55
C THR A 59 0.36 4.11 6.90
N PHE A 60 -0.90 4.48 7.20
CA PHE A 60 -1.27 5.08 8.49
C PHE A 60 -1.10 4.13 9.67
N LEU A 61 -0.93 2.82 9.43
CA LEU A 61 -0.59 1.84 10.46
C LEU A 61 0.72 2.19 11.19
N VAL A 62 1.63 2.97 10.57
CA VAL A 62 2.89 3.35 11.19
C VAL A 62 2.72 4.45 12.25
N LEU A 63 1.62 5.23 12.21
CA LEU A 63 1.46 6.39 13.08
C LEU A 63 1.48 6.01 14.57
N PRO A 64 0.71 5.00 15.04
CA PRO A 64 0.79 4.58 16.44
C PRO A 64 2.18 4.12 16.88
N LEU A 65 2.99 3.60 15.95
CA LEU A 65 4.37 3.21 16.24
C LEU A 65 5.30 4.42 16.40
N VAL A 66 5.10 5.46 15.59
CA VAL A 66 5.84 6.72 15.73
C VAL A 66 5.46 7.41 17.04
N ASP A 67 4.17 7.47 17.36
CA ASP A 67 3.67 8.06 18.61
C ASP A 67 4.28 7.37 19.84
N VAL A 68 4.36 6.03 19.82
CA VAL A 68 5.02 5.23 20.87
C VAL A 68 6.47 5.62 21.08
N VAL A 69 7.19 6.02 20.02
CA VAL A 69 8.58 6.46 20.11
C VAL A 69 8.65 7.88 20.67
N GLU A 70 7.85 8.79 20.14
CA GLU A 70 7.88 10.21 20.54
C GLU A 70 7.45 10.43 22.00
N GLU A 71 6.50 9.64 22.49
CA GLU A 71 6.04 9.70 23.88
C GLU A 71 6.88 8.84 24.84
N SER A 72 7.85 8.08 24.30
CA SER A 72 8.60 7.11 25.09
C SER A 72 9.56 7.75 26.07
N ARG A 73 9.63 7.18 27.27
CA ARG A 73 10.73 7.38 28.22
C ARG A 73 11.62 6.15 28.35
N ALA A 74 11.57 5.25 27.37
CA ALA A 74 12.36 4.03 27.35
C ALA A 74 13.86 4.35 27.38
N ALA A 75 14.64 3.51 28.08
CA ALA A 75 16.09 3.70 28.18
C ALA A 75 16.82 3.26 26.89
N ASP A 76 16.25 2.30 26.18
CA ASP A 76 16.78 1.76 24.94
C ASP A 76 15.68 1.19 24.03
N LEU A 77 16.04 0.87 22.79
CA LEU A 77 15.14 0.28 21.80
C LEU A 77 14.57 -1.08 22.25
N GLY A 78 15.35 -1.89 22.97
CA GLY A 78 14.89 -3.20 23.44
C GLY A 78 13.71 -3.06 24.41
N SER A 79 13.87 -2.20 25.42
CA SER A 79 12.83 -1.88 26.39
C SER A 79 11.58 -1.30 25.70
N LEU A 80 11.75 -0.41 24.72
CA LEU A 80 10.67 0.14 23.92
C LEU A 80 9.91 -0.96 23.16
N LEU A 81 10.62 -1.82 22.43
CA LEU A 81 10.00 -2.90 21.65
C LEU A 81 9.30 -3.93 22.53
N THR A 82 9.88 -4.27 23.69
CA THR A 82 9.25 -5.21 24.64
C THR A 82 8.01 -4.62 25.30
N GLY A 83 8.02 -3.32 25.63
CA GLY A 83 6.87 -2.62 26.20
C GLY A 83 5.72 -2.42 25.21
N HIS A 84 6.04 -2.33 23.91
CA HIS A 84 5.07 -2.03 22.85
C HIS A 84 5.01 -3.10 21.75
N TYR A 85 5.32 -4.35 22.09
CA TYR A 85 5.30 -5.47 21.14
C TYR A 85 3.90 -5.65 20.50
N GLY A 86 2.85 -5.33 21.25
CA GLY A 86 1.46 -5.34 20.78
C GLY A 86 1.28 -4.43 19.57
N THR A 87 1.61 -3.14 19.70
CA THR A 87 1.55 -2.15 18.62
C THR A 87 2.41 -2.55 17.41
N LEU A 88 3.62 -3.07 17.64
CA LEU A 88 4.49 -3.56 16.57
C LEU A 88 3.87 -4.74 15.81
N SER A 89 3.31 -5.71 16.54
CA SER A 89 2.64 -6.86 15.92
C SER A 89 1.37 -6.43 15.18
N ALA A 90 0.60 -5.48 15.73
CA ALA A 90 -0.61 -4.95 15.12
C ALA A 90 -0.32 -4.26 13.78
N PHE A 91 0.80 -3.55 13.66
CA PHE A 91 1.27 -2.99 12.39
C PHE A 91 1.44 -4.09 11.33
N PHE A 92 2.28 -5.10 11.57
CA PHE A 92 2.59 -6.12 10.55
C PHE A 92 1.39 -7.02 10.23
N ILE A 93 0.62 -7.41 11.24
CA ILE A 93 -0.59 -8.24 11.06
C ILE A 93 -1.62 -7.46 10.24
N THR A 94 -1.90 -6.21 10.61
CA THR A 94 -2.92 -5.40 9.91
C THR A 94 -2.44 -4.99 8.52
N PHE A 95 -1.14 -4.74 8.32
CA PHE A 95 -0.55 -4.53 7.00
C PHE A 95 -0.82 -5.75 6.10
N ALA A 96 -0.54 -6.96 6.60
CA ALA A 96 -0.79 -8.19 5.86
C ALA A 96 -2.29 -8.42 5.58
N VAL A 97 -3.17 -8.06 6.52
CA VAL A 97 -4.63 -8.12 6.34
C VAL A 97 -5.09 -7.15 5.25
N ILE A 98 -4.72 -5.88 5.31
CA ILE A 98 -5.10 -4.87 4.31
C ILE A 98 -4.52 -5.24 2.94
N GLY A 99 -3.24 -5.61 2.86
CA GLY A 99 -2.61 -6.05 1.62
C GLY A 99 -3.29 -7.28 1.03
N ARG A 100 -3.76 -8.23 1.86
CA ARG A 100 -4.56 -9.37 1.42
C ARG A 100 -5.92 -8.94 0.89
N LEU A 101 -6.65 -8.09 1.61
CA LEU A 101 -7.94 -7.55 1.19
C LEU A 101 -7.81 -6.83 -0.16
N TRP A 102 -6.79 -5.99 -0.31
CA TRP A 102 -6.45 -5.32 -1.56
C TRP A 102 -6.17 -6.33 -2.68
N ALA A 103 -5.34 -7.35 -2.46
CA ALA A 103 -5.06 -8.35 -3.49
C ALA A 103 -6.32 -9.14 -3.91
N VAL A 104 -7.26 -9.35 -2.98
CA VAL A 104 -8.57 -9.94 -3.32
C VAL A 104 -9.40 -8.97 -4.15
N HIS A 105 -9.53 -7.72 -3.71
CA HIS A 105 -10.25 -6.67 -4.42
C HIS A 105 -9.68 -6.46 -5.84
N HIS A 106 -8.36 -6.44 -5.95
CA HIS A 106 -7.59 -6.43 -7.18
C HIS A 106 -8.02 -7.53 -8.15
N SER A 107 -8.03 -8.78 -7.67
CA SER A 107 -8.45 -9.94 -8.48
C SER A 107 -9.92 -9.93 -8.92
N VAL A 108 -10.80 -9.25 -8.17
CA VAL A 108 -12.23 -9.12 -8.52
C VAL A 108 -12.41 -8.16 -9.69
N PHE A 109 -11.68 -7.06 -9.69
CA PHE A 109 -11.81 -5.97 -10.68
C PHE A 109 -10.96 -6.15 -11.93
N GLU A 110 -10.00 -7.09 -11.94
CA GLU A 110 -9.11 -7.32 -13.09
C GLU A 110 -9.87 -7.66 -14.39
N GLY A 111 -10.98 -8.40 -14.28
CA GLY A 111 -11.85 -8.76 -15.42
C GLY A 111 -13.01 -7.79 -15.66
N VAL A 112 -13.16 -6.76 -14.83
CA VAL A 112 -14.26 -5.80 -14.91
C VAL A 112 -13.89 -4.71 -15.94
N ALA A 113 -14.82 -4.43 -16.85
CA ALA A 113 -14.68 -3.40 -17.89
C ALA A 113 -15.67 -2.24 -17.71
N ARG A 114 -16.79 -2.48 -17.02
CA ARG A 114 -17.81 -1.48 -16.73
C ARG A 114 -18.21 -1.54 -15.25
N TYR A 115 -18.76 -0.45 -14.71
CA TYR A 115 -19.24 -0.40 -13.33
C TYR A 115 -20.75 -0.16 -13.24
N SER A 116 -21.34 -0.52 -12.11
CA SER A 116 -22.73 -0.23 -11.77
C SER A 116 -22.83 0.55 -10.45
N PRO A 117 -23.94 1.23 -10.12
CA PRO A 117 -24.05 1.98 -8.87
C PRO A 117 -24.01 1.01 -7.69
N ALA A 118 -24.60 -0.18 -7.84
CA ALA A 118 -24.52 -1.24 -6.85
C ALA A 118 -23.06 -1.68 -6.61
N LEU A 119 -22.26 -1.81 -7.67
CA LEU A 119 -20.84 -2.14 -7.56
C LEU A 119 -20.07 -1.02 -6.84
N VAL A 120 -20.35 0.24 -7.17
CA VAL A 120 -19.75 1.41 -6.52
C VAL A 120 -20.11 1.46 -5.03
N VAL A 121 -21.38 1.27 -4.68
CA VAL A 121 -21.82 1.25 -3.27
C VAL A 121 -21.14 0.12 -2.51
N ALA A 122 -21.09 -1.09 -3.06
CA ALA A 122 -20.39 -2.21 -2.45
C ALA A 122 -18.88 -1.93 -2.27
N ASN A 123 -18.25 -1.26 -3.25
CA ASN A 123 -16.87 -0.80 -3.14
C ASN A 123 -16.69 0.25 -2.02
N PHE A 124 -17.59 1.21 -1.86
CA PHE A 124 -17.49 2.21 -0.78
C PHE A 124 -17.70 1.60 0.61
N VAL A 125 -18.58 0.59 0.74
CA VAL A 125 -18.69 -0.19 1.98
C VAL A 125 -17.39 -0.93 2.28
N TRP A 126 -16.78 -1.51 1.25
CA TRP A 126 -15.47 -2.15 1.37
C TRP A 126 -14.37 -1.16 1.80
N LEU A 127 -14.30 0.01 1.17
CA LEU A 127 -13.35 1.07 1.52
C LEU A 127 -13.54 1.57 2.95
N ALA A 128 -14.78 1.78 3.39
CA ALA A 128 -15.09 2.18 4.75
C ALA A 128 -14.59 1.14 5.77
N ALA A 129 -14.79 -0.15 5.50
CA ALA A 129 -14.28 -1.22 6.34
C ALA A 129 -12.73 -1.25 6.37
N VAL A 130 -12.07 -1.04 5.22
CA VAL A 130 -10.59 -1.00 5.15
C VAL A 130 -10.02 0.18 5.91
N VAL A 131 -10.60 1.38 5.77
CA VAL A 131 -10.13 2.59 6.47
C VAL A 131 -10.36 2.52 7.98
N LEU A 132 -11.32 1.71 8.44
CA LEU A 132 -11.56 1.49 9.86
C LEU A 132 -10.57 0.51 10.51
N LEU A 133 -9.85 -0.31 9.72
CA LEU A 133 -8.90 -1.30 10.24
C LEU A 133 -7.72 -0.69 11.02
N PRO A 134 -7.05 0.38 10.56
CA PRO A 134 -5.98 1.00 11.34
C PRO A 134 -6.45 1.49 12.71
N PHE A 135 -7.64 2.08 12.79
CA PHE A 135 -8.24 2.48 14.07
C PHE A 135 -8.53 1.27 14.97
N ALA A 136 -9.19 0.24 14.43
CA ALA A 136 -9.49 -0.96 15.18
C ALA A 136 -8.21 -1.69 15.65
N ALA A 137 -7.16 -1.70 14.83
CA ALA A 137 -5.85 -2.24 15.17
C ALA A 137 -5.16 -1.44 16.28
N ASN A 138 -5.26 -0.11 16.27
CA ASN A 138 -4.65 0.74 17.30
C ASN A 138 -5.31 0.54 18.68
N LEU A 139 -6.61 0.26 18.72
CA LEU A 139 -7.30 -0.11 19.96
C LEU A 139 -6.80 -1.42 20.57
N ILE A 140 -6.12 -2.26 19.77
CA ILE A 140 -5.51 -3.52 20.19
C ILE A 140 -4.06 -3.22 20.64
N SER A 141 -3.92 -2.53 21.77
CA SER A 141 -2.60 -2.18 22.31
C SER A 141 -1.96 -3.34 23.10
N ASN A 142 -2.77 -4.19 23.76
CA ASN A 142 -2.29 -5.39 24.46
C ASN A 142 -3.17 -6.61 24.11
N VAL A 143 -2.62 -7.48 23.26
CA VAL A 143 -3.25 -8.69 22.71
C VAL A 143 -3.81 -9.64 23.79
N LEU A 144 -3.34 -9.58 25.04
CA LEU A 144 -3.76 -10.49 26.11
C LEU A 144 -4.88 -9.91 27.00
N ASP A 145 -4.92 -8.60 27.20
CA ASP A 145 -5.88 -7.91 28.09
C ASP A 145 -6.88 -7.04 27.31
N THR A 146 -7.05 -7.31 26.02
CA THR A 146 -8.00 -6.58 25.16
C THR A 146 -9.45 -6.96 25.49
N ASP A 147 -10.33 -5.96 25.64
CA ASP A 147 -11.78 -6.15 25.76
C ASP A 147 -12.35 -6.89 24.53
N GLY A 148 -13.23 -7.87 24.77
CA GLY A 148 -13.96 -8.59 23.73
C GLY A 148 -14.66 -7.67 22.73
N SER A 149 -15.10 -6.48 23.15
CA SER A 149 -15.71 -5.48 22.26
C SER A 149 -14.74 -4.95 21.19
N VAL A 150 -13.46 -4.76 21.55
CA VAL A 150 -12.39 -4.29 20.64
C VAL A 150 -12.02 -5.39 19.65
N ILE A 151 -11.90 -6.63 20.12
CA ILE A 151 -11.67 -7.78 19.24
C ILE A 151 -12.83 -7.94 18.27
N ALA A 152 -14.07 -7.80 18.77
CA ALA A 152 -15.27 -7.88 17.95
C ALA A 152 -15.31 -6.77 16.89
N LEU A 153 -14.87 -5.55 17.21
CA LEU A 153 -14.71 -4.46 16.25
C LEU A 153 -13.69 -4.83 15.16
N TYR A 154 -12.51 -5.33 15.53
CA TYR A 154 -11.48 -5.71 14.57
C TYR A 154 -11.91 -6.86 13.65
N ILE A 155 -12.41 -7.97 14.21
CA ILE A 155 -12.90 -9.09 13.41
C ILE A 155 -14.14 -8.69 12.60
N GLY A 156 -15.02 -7.88 13.19
CA GLY A 156 -16.24 -7.36 12.54
C GLY A 156 -15.94 -6.51 11.32
N THR A 157 -14.92 -5.64 11.36
CA THR A 157 -14.48 -4.86 10.19
C THR A 157 -13.91 -5.76 9.08
N MET A 158 -13.15 -6.81 9.43
CA MET A 158 -12.70 -7.81 8.46
C MET A 158 -13.87 -8.58 7.82
N ILE A 159 -14.90 -8.92 8.60
CA ILE A 159 -16.13 -9.55 8.10
C ILE A 159 -16.86 -8.60 7.15
N ALA A 160 -17.02 -7.32 7.51
CA ALA A 160 -17.65 -6.31 6.68
C ALA A 160 -16.93 -6.15 5.33
N ALA A 161 -15.59 -6.04 5.34
CA ALA A 161 -14.78 -5.99 4.12
C ALA A 161 -14.94 -7.28 3.28
N SER A 162 -14.94 -8.45 3.93
CA SER A 162 -15.10 -9.74 3.24
C SER A 162 -16.51 -9.91 2.64
N ALA A 163 -17.55 -9.45 3.34
CA ALA A 163 -18.93 -9.46 2.89
C ALA A 163 -19.16 -8.48 1.72
N ALA A 164 -18.59 -7.27 1.79
CA ALA A 164 -18.61 -6.32 0.68
C ALA A 164 -17.90 -6.89 -0.56
N THR A 165 -16.78 -7.59 -0.36
CA THR A 165 -16.08 -8.31 -1.43
C THR A 165 -16.95 -9.41 -2.05
N LEU A 166 -17.66 -10.19 -1.24
CA LEU A 166 -18.61 -11.19 -1.72
C LEU A 166 -19.77 -10.53 -2.49
N ALA A 167 -20.30 -9.42 -2.01
CA ALA A 167 -21.34 -8.67 -2.68
C ALA A 167 -20.89 -8.20 -4.08
N MET A 168 -19.68 -7.65 -4.20
CA MET A 168 -19.09 -7.28 -5.50
C MET A 168 -18.98 -8.49 -6.44
N GLN A 169 -18.53 -9.65 -5.94
CA GLN A 169 -18.48 -10.88 -6.75
C GLN A 169 -19.87 -11.35 -7.20
N LEU A 170 -20.89 -11.24 -6.34
CA LEU A 170 -22.26 -11.59 -6.70
C LEU A 170 -22.85 -10.63 -7.73
N ILE A 171 -22.57 -9.32 -7.62
CA ILE A 171 -23.00 -8.30 -8.58
C ILE A 171 -22.40 -8.59 -9.96
N VAL A 172 -21.07 -8.77 -10.03
CA VAL A 172 -20.35 -9.05 -11.29
C VAL A 172 -20.80 -10.37 -11.93
N ARG A 173 -21.18 -11.37 -11.13
CA ARG A 173 -21.72 -12.64 -11.65
C ARG A 173 -23.16 -12.56 -12.14
N ARG A 174 -23.98 -11.68 -11.53
CA ARG A 174 -25.38 -11.48 -11.93
C ARG A 174 -25.51 -10.61 -13.17
N ASP A 175 -24.54 -9.74 -13.40
CA ASP A 175 -24.50 -8.84 -14.53
C ASP A 175 -23.21 -9.06 -15.34
N PRO A 176 -23.18 -10.08 -16.24
CA PRO A 176 -22.02 -10.39 -17.07
C PRO A 176 -21.61 -9.23 -17.99
N ASP A 177 -22.51 -8.28 -18.27
CA ASP A 177 -22.19 -7.10 -19.07
C ASP A 177 -21.19 -6.18 -18.34
N LEU A 178 -20.93 -6.36 -17.04
CA LEU A 178 -19.87 -5.63 -16.35
C LEU A 178 -18.46 -6.13 -16.68
N LEU A 179 -18.34 -7.36 -17.18
CA LEU A 179 -17.07 -8.00 -17.50
C LEU A 179 -16.57 -7.58 -18.88
N ALA A 180 -15.25 -7.65 -19.07
CA ALA A 180 -14.67 -7.55 -20.39
C ALA A 180 -15.18 -8.70 -21.30
N PRO A 181 -15.32 -8.50 -22.62
CA PRO A 181 -15.77 -9.56 -23.52
C PRO A 181 -14.90 -10.83 -23.39
N GLY A 182 -15.55 -11.96 -23.09
CA GLY A 182 -14.88 -13.25 -22.89
C GLY A 182 -14.16 -13.42 -21.54
N ALA A 183 -14.28 -12.45 -20.62
CA ALA A 183 -13.79 -12.59 -19.26
C ALA A 183 -14.80 -13.34 -18.38
N GLU A 184 -14.29 -14.25 -17.56
CA GLU A 184 -15.06 -14.98 -16.56
C GLU A 184 -14.72 -14.47 -15.14
N PRO A 185 -15.67 -14.54 -14.18
CA PRO A 185 -15.40 -14.22 -12.79
C PRO A 185 -14.24 -15.06 -12.21
N ARG A 186 -13.06 -14.43 -12.05
CA ARG A 186 -11.81 -15.14 -11.68
C ARG A 186 -11.86 -15.86 -10.34
N ARG A 187 -12.62 -15.33 -9.38
CA ARG A 187 -12.66 -15.85 -8.00
C ARG A 187 -13.94 -16.62 -7.72
N SER A 188 -13.80 -17.80 -7.12
CA SER A 188 -14.93 -18.60 -6.65
C SER A 188 -15.58 -18.00 -5.40
N LEU A 189 -16.92 -17.93 -5.40
CA LEU A 189 -17.71 -17.47 -4.24
C LEU A 189 -17.43 -18.30 -2.99
N SER A 190 -17.20 -19.61 -3.16
CA SER A 190 -16.90 -20.52 -2.05
C SER A 190 -15.71 -20.08 -1.21
N ARG A 191 -14.66 -19.49 -1.82
CA ARG A 191 -13.51 -18.97 -1.07
C ARG A 191 -13.88 -17.82 -0.16
N SER A 192 -14.70 -16.89 -0.66
CA SER A 192 -15.20 -15.76 0.15
C SER A 192 -16.14 -16.25 1.26
N LEU A 193 -17.00 -17.23 0.98
CA LEU A 193 -17.87 -17.84 1.98
C LEU A 193 -17.06 -18.55 3.07
N ILE A 194 -16.05 -19.35 2.71
CA ILE A 194 -15.15 -20.01 3.67
C ILE A 194 -14.47 -18.98 4.58
N VAL A 195 -13.91 -17.91 4.02
CA VAL A 195 -13.25 -16.85 4.80
C VAL A 195 -14.24 -16.18 5.75
N ILE A 196 -15.43 -15.82 5.28
CA ILE A 196 -16.46 -15.20 6.13
C ILE A 196 -16.90 -16.16 7.24
N SER A 197 -17.12 -17.44 6.94
CA SER A 197 -17.49 -18.45 7.93
C SER A 197 -16.40 -18.64 8.98
N VAL A 198 -15.12 -18.68 8.57
CA VAL A 198 -13.98 -18.78 9.49
C VAL A 198 -13.88 -17.52 10.36
N LEU A 199 -14.08 -16.32 9.80
CA LEU A 199 -14.08 -15.08 10.57
C LEU A 199 -15.26 -15.00 11.56
N LEU A 200 -16.45 -15.46 11.16
CA LEU A 200 -17.61 -15.54 12.06
C LEU A 200 -17.36 -16.53 13.21
N ALA A 201 -16.77 -17.69 12.91
CA ALA A 201 -16.37 -18.65 13.93
C ALA A 201 -15.30 -18.06 14.88
N ALA A 202 -14.31 -17.34 14.33
CA ALA A 202 -13.30 -16.65 15.12
C ALA A 202 -13.92 -15.55 16.01
N LEU A 203 -14.88 -14.79 15.50
CA LEU A 203 -15.60 -13.78 16.27
C LEU A 203 -16.36 -14.41 17.45
N VAL A 204 -17.14 -15.45 17.19
CA VAL A 204 -17.91 -16.15 18.23
C VAL A 204 -16.96 -16.72 19.28
N LEU A 205 -15.86 -17.35 18.87
CA LEU A 205 -14.89 -17.93 19.79
C LEU A 205 -14.18 -16.87 20.63
N ALA A 206 -13.75 -15.76 20.02
CA ALA A 206 -13.07 -14.67 20.72
C ALA A 206 -13.95 -13.98 21.77
N VAL A 207 -15.24 -13.80 21.47
CA VAL A 207 -16.19 -13.14 22.37
C VAL A 207 -16.70 -14.10 23.45
N ALA A 208 -16.98 -15.36 23.10
CA ALA A 208 -17.50 -16.34 24.04
C ALA A 208 -16.42 -16.90 24.99
N VAL A 209 -15.16 -16.92 24.55
CA VAL A 209 -14.03 -17.43 25.34
C VAL A 209 -12.93 -16.36 25.39
N PRO A 210 -13.00 -15.42 26.36
CA PRO A 210 -12.04 -14.32 26.47
C PRO A 210 -10.57 -14.77 26.53
N ALA A 211 -10.31 -15.96 27.09
CA ALA A 211 -8.97 -16.55 27.14
C ALA A 211 -8.37 -16.86 25.75
N VAL A 212 -9.20 -17.03 24.72
CA VAL A 212 -8.73 -17.23 23.34
C VAL A 212 -8.33 -15.89 22.70
N ASN A 213 -9.06 -14.81 22.99
CA ASN A 213 -8.74 -13.46 22.52
C ASN A 213 -8.43 -13.43 20.99
N MET A 214 -7.39 -12.70 20.57
CA MET A 214 -6.93 -12.65 19.18
C MET A 214 -6.39 -13.97 18.63
N PHE A 215 -6.07 -14.97 19.47
CA PHE A 215 -5.63 -16.27 18.98
C PHE A 215 -6.73 -16.96 18.14
N ALA A 216 -7.98 -16.53 18.26
CA ALA A 216 -9.06 -16.95 17.37
C ALA A 216 -8.76 -16.65 15.88
N LEU A 217 -7.99 -15.60 15.57
CA LEU A 217 -7.58 -15.27 14.20
C LEU A 217 -6.62 -16.32 13.60
N LEU A 218 -5.98 -17.18 14.40
CA LEU A 218 -5.18 -18.31 13.90
C LEU A 218 -6.04 -19.29 13.10
N LEU A 219 -7.37 -19.29 13.27
CA LEU A 219 -8.28 -20.06 12.42
C LEU A 219 -8.19 -19.66 10.94
N LEU A 220 -7.76 -18.43 10.62
CA LEU A 220 -7.52 -18.02 9.23
C LEU A 220 -6.42 -18.85 8.55
N LEU A 221 -5.48 -19.44 9.30
CA LEU A 221 -4.48 -20.37 8.75
C LEU A 221 -5.12 -21.63 8.17
N LEU A 222 -6.31 -22.00 8.65
CA LEU A 222 -7.08 -23.15 8.15
C LEU A 222 -7.84 -22.86 6.85
N SER A 223 -8.00 -21.59 6.46
CA SER A 223 -8.71 -21.23 5.23
C SER A 223 -8.11 -21.91 3.99
N GLY A 224 -6.79 -21.92 3.84
CA GLY A 224 -6.09 -22.59 2.73
C GLY A 224 -6.27 -24.11 2.69
N PRO A 225 -6.05 -24.84 3.80
CA PRO A 225 -6.40 -26.26 3.92
C PRO A 225 -7.87 -26.56 3.60
N ILE A 226 -8.82 -25.78 4.14
CA ILE A 226 -10.26 -25.95 3.88
C ILE A 226 -10.55 -25.75 2.39
N GLU A 227 -10.01 -24.71 1.78
CA GLU A 227 -10.13 -24.47 0.33
C GLU A 227 -9.61 -25.66 -0.50
N ARG A 228 -8.46 -26.24 -0.11
CA ARG A 228 -7.89 -27.43 -0.79
C ARG A 228 -8.79 -28.65 -0.66
N LEU A 229 -9.43 -28.85 0.48
CA LEU A 229 -10.36 -29.96 0.71
C LEU A 229 -11.66 -29.78 -0.09
N VAL A 230 -12.25 -28.57 -0.06
CA VAL A 230 -13.50 -28.24 -0.77
C VAL A 230 -13.34 -28.32 -2.29
N HIS A 231 -12.14 -28.04 -2.80
CA HIS A 231 -11.84 -28.10 -4.23
C HIS A 231 -11.10 -29.37 -4.67
N ARG A 232 -10.96 -30.35 -3.78
CA ARG A 232 -10.35 -31.65 -4.10
C ARG A 232 -11.20 -32.37 -5.15
N GLY A 233 -10.67 -32.55 -6.36
CA GLY A 233 -11.34 -33.27 -7.45
C GLY A 233 -11.93 -32.41 -8.57
N ARG A 234 -11.86 -31.06 -8.50
CA ARG A 234 -12.10 -30.22 -9.68
C ARG A 234 -10.78 -30.09 -10.45
N PRO A 235 -10.71 -30.48 -11.74
CA PRO A 235 -9.54 -30.21 -12.56
C PRO A 235 -9.26 -28.71 -12.46
N GLY A 236 -8.09 -28.35 -11.92
CA GLY A 236 -7.63 -26.98 -11.96
C GLY A 236 -7.52 -26.64 -13.44
N GLY A 237 -8.48 -25.87 -13.96
CA GLY A 237 -8.39 -25.34 -15.30
C GLY A 237 -7.13 -24.50 -15.36
N HIS A 238 -6.06 -25.09 -15.88
CA HIS A 238 -4.83 -24.41 -16.27
C HIS A 238 -5.12 -23.61 -17.54
N ALA A 239 -6.18 -22.82 -17.54
CA ALA A 239 -6.19 -21.66 -18.40
C ALA A 239 -5.10 -20.78 -17.80
N ALA A 240 -3.97 -20.73 -18.51
CA ALA A 240 -2.96 -19.69 -18.39
C ALA A 240 -3.70 -18.36 -18.60
N HIS A 241 -4.37 -17.89 -17.55
CA HIS A 241 -5.15 -16.68 -17.58
C HIS A 241 -4.12 -15.56 -17.54
N ARG A 242 -3.69 -15.15 -18.73
CA ARG A 242 -2.92 -13.93 -18.95
C ARG A 242 -3.59 -12.84 -18.14
N ARG A 243 -2.87 -12.34 -17.16
CA ARG A 243 -3.37 -11.24 -16.36
C ARG A 243 -3.31 -10.00 -17.25
N THR A 244 -4.24 -9.08 -17.00
CA THR A 244 -4.46 -7.96 -17.91
C THR A 244 -3.46 -6.85 -17.62
N GLU A 245 -3.12 -6.04 -18.63
CA GLU A 245 -2.33 -4.82 -18.45
C GLU A 245 -2.90 -3.94 -17.32
N ARG A 246 -4.24 -3.83 -17.25
CA ARG A 246 -4.96 -3.16 -16.16
C ARG A 246 -4.62 -3.72 -14.77
N GLY A 247 -4.45 -5.04 -14.65
CA GLY A 247 -4.05 -5.65 -13.37
C GLY A 247 -2.65 -5.21 -12.95
N LEU A 248 -1.70 -5.12 -13.88
CA LEU A 248 -0.37 -4.60 -13.61
C LEU A 248 -0.42 -3.10 -13.25
N ASP A 249 -1.16 -2.30 -14.01
CA ASP A 249 -1.30 -0.85 -13.78
C ASP A 249 -1.80 -0.57 -12.36
N ARG A 250 -2.75 -1.35 -11.86
CA ARG A 250 -3.22 -1.23 -10.48
C ARG A 250 -2.17 -1.56 -9.42
N LEU A 251 -1.34 -2.57 -9.65
CA LEU A 251 -0.24 -2.92 -8.74
C LEU A 251 0.75 -1.75 -8.65
N VAL A 252 1.08 -1.17 -9.80
CA VAL A 252 1.95 0.02 -9.88
C VAL A 252 1.29 1.22 -9.20
N ASN A 253 0.04 1.54 -9.53
CA ASN A 253 -0.70 2.67 -8.94
C ASN A 253 -0.83 2.55 -7.42
N PHE A 254 -1.09 1.34 -6.90
CA PHE A 254 -1.13 1.09 -5.46
C PHE A 254 0.23 1.31 -4.79
N SER A 255 1.31 0.84 -5.42
CA SER A 255 2.68 1.01 -4.92
C SER A 255 3.10 2.49 -4.92
N ASP A 256 2.85 3.20 -6.01
CA ASP A 256 3.17 4.61 -6.16
C ASP A 256 2.35 5.47 -5.18
N ALA A 257 1.06 5.16 -5.00
CA ALA A 257 0.25 5.83 -3.98
C ALA A 257 0.79 5.58 -2.57
N THR A 258 1.19 4.35 -2.26
CA THR A 258 1.76 3.99 -0.94
C THR A 258 3.08 4.75 -0.70
N ALA A 259 3.95 4.84 -1.70
CA ALA A 259 5.19 5.59 -1.61
C ALA A 259 4.95 7.10 -1.48
N ALA A 260 4.01 7.66 -2.22
CA ALA A 260 3.63 9.06 -2.10
C ALA A 260 3.14 9.39 -0.68
N ILE A 261 2.26 8.56 -0.11
CA ILE A 261 1.78 8.78 1.27
C ILE A 261 2.92 8.64 2.28
N ALA A 262 3.76 7.60 2.17
CA ALA A 262 4.91 7.40 3.06
C ALA A 262 5.85 8.61 3.07
N ILE A 263 6.14 9.21 1.91
CA ILE A 263 6.95 10.44 1.82
C ILE A 263 6.25 11.61 2.49
N THR A 264 4.94 11.79 2.29
CA THR A 264 4.20 12.92 2.87
C THR A 264 4.02 12.82 4.38
N VAL A 265 3.89 11.60 4.93
CA VAL A 265 3.73 11.38 6.38
C VAL A 265 4.95 11.86 7.16
N LEU A 266 6.15 11.88 6.55
CA LEU A 266 7.37 12.38 7.19
C LEU A 266 7.30 13.85 7.62
N VAL A 267 6.37 14.65 7.05
CA VAL A 267 6.20 16.06 7.44
C VAL A 267 5.46 16.22 8.77
N LEU A 268 4.75 15.18 9.24
CA LEU A 268 3.87 15.30 10.41
C LEU A 268 4.59 15.76 11.69
N PRO A 269 5.79 15.25 12.04
CA PRO A 269 6.52 15.77 13.20
C PRO A 269 6.83 17.27 13.09
N LEU A 270 7.15 17.77 11.88
CA LEU A 270 7.38 19.21 11.67
C LEU A 270 6.09 20.03 11.80
N VAL A 271 4.95 19.48 11.39
CA VAL A 271 3.64 20.13 11.54
C VAL A 271 3.26 20.24 13.03
N GLN A 272 3.63 19.26 13.85
CA GLN A 272 3.38 19.26 15.29
C GLN A 272 4.25 20.27 16.06
N LEU A 273 5.46 20.59 15.58
CA LEU A 273 6.34 21.61 16.17
C LEU A 273 5.84 23.06 15.96
N ALA A 274 5.10 23.34 14.89
CA ALA A 274 4.72 24.71 14.54
C ALA A 274 3.85 25.42 15.60
N PRO A 275 2.83 24.78 16.20
CA PRO A 275 2.10 25.36 17.33
C PRO A 275 2.96 25.62 18.57
N GLU A 276 3.98 24.81 18.83
CA GLU A 276 4.85 24.94 20.01
C GLU A 276 5.69 26.22 19.90
N VAL A 277 6.41 26.39 18.78
CA VAL A 277 7.20 27.59 18.50
C VAL A 277 6.33 28.86 18.52
N ALA A 278 5.11 28.78 17.99
CA ALA A 278 4.19 29.91 18.01
C ALA A 278 3.76 30.30 19.43
N ARG A 279 3.57 29.33 20.35
CA ARG A 279 3.23 29.60 21.76
C ARG A 279 4.39 30.26 22.50
N GLU A 280 5.62 29.97 22.11
CA GLU A 280 6.84 30.58 22.66
C GLU A 280 7.13 31.97 22.07
N GLY A 281 6.28 32.45 21.15
CA GLY A 281 6.47 33.74 20.46
C GLY A 281 7.58 33.70 19.40
N GLY A 282 8.06 32.51 19.06
CA GLY A 282 9.05 32.28 18.03
C GLY A 282 8.47 32.42 16.62
N GLY A 283 9.35 32.72 15.66
CA GLY A 283 9.05 32.70 14.23
C GLY A 283 9.85 31.62 13.51
N VAL A 284 9.85 31.68 12.17
CA VAL A 284 10.68 30.79 11.33
C VAL A 284 12.16 30.76 11.74
N PRO A 285 12.81 31.89 12.12
CA PRO A 285 14.20 31.85 12.58
C PRO A 285 14.40 31.02 13.85
N ALA A 286 13.45 31.07 14.80
CA ALA A 286 13.51 30.28 16.03
C ALA A 286 13.36 28.78 15.71
N LEU A 287 12.37 28.42 14.89
CA LEU A 287 12.19 27.06 14.39
C LEU A 287 13.48 26.50 13.75
N LEU A 288 14.13 27.28 12.87
CA LEU A 288 15.36 26.84 12.21
C LEU A 288 16.57 26.80 13.15
N ALA A 289 16.64 27.69 14.15
CA ALA A 289 17.74 27.69 15.11
C ALA A 289 17.62 26.52 16.11
N GLU A 290 16.41 26.20 16.52
CA GLU A 290 16.13 25.24 17.62
C GLU A 290 15.81 23.84 17.11
N HIS A 291 15.30 23.69 15.88
CA HIS A 291 14.84 22.43 15.31
C HIS A 291 15.43 22.11 13.93
N LEU A 292 16.64 22.62 13.62
CA LEU A 292 17.32 22.31 12.36
C LEU A 292 17.46 20.79 12.13
N ASP A 293 17.74 20.04 13.19
CA ASP A 293 17.94 18.59 13.13
C ASP A 293 16.68 17.86 12.67
N SER A 294 15.49 18.28 13.14
CA SER A 294 14.21 17.72 12.68
C SER A 294 13.96 18.03 11.20
N VAL A 295 14.31 19.24 10.74
CA VAL A 295 14.18 19.62 9.32
C VAL A 295 15.14 18.83 8.44
N LEU A 296 16.38 18.64 8.88
CA LEU A 296 17.37 17.83 8.17
C LEU A 296 16.99 16.34 8.17
N ALA A 297 16.46 15.82 9.27
CA ALA A 297 15.97 14.44 9.37
C ALA A 297 14.79 14.20 8.42
N PHE A 298 13.85 15.15 8.32
CA PHE A 298 12.78 15.15 7.33
C PHE A 298 13.34 15.13 5.89
N ALA A 299 14.22 16.08 5.55
CA ALA A 299 14.77 16.20 4.20
C ALA A 299 15.58 14.96 3.79
N LEU A 300 16.37 14.41 4.72
CA LEU A 300 17.11 13.18 4.50
C LEU A 300 16.17 11.98 4.31
N SER A 301 15.14 11.83 5.15
CA SER A 301 14.18 10.74 5.04
C SER A 301 13.37 10.81 3.74
N PHE A 302 12.95 12.01 3.34
CA PHE A 302 12.32 12.27 2.04
C PHE A 302 13.22 11.80 0.89
N ALA A 303 14.49 12.22 0.90
CA ALA A 303 15.45 11.85 -0.12
C ALA A 303 15.72 10.34 -0.15
N VAL A 304 15.80 9.68 1.01
CA VAL A 304 16.01 8.23 1.11
C VAL A 304 14.84 7.48 0.49
N ILE A 305 13.59 7.79 0.85
CA ILE A 305 12.43 7.10 0.27
C ILE A 305 12.38 7.32 -1.26
N ALA A 306 12.63 8.54 -1.74
CA ALA A 306 12.69 8.82 -3.17
C ALA A 306 13.78 7.99 -3.89
N VAL A 307 14.97 7.84 -3.29
CA VAL A 307 16.06 7.02 -3.84
C VAL A 307 15.68 5.54 -3.94
N PHE A 308 14.90 5.00 -2.99
CA PHE A 308 14.39 3.63 -3.06
C PHE A 308 13.24 3.45 -4.04
N TRP A 309 12.38 4.46 -4.18
CA TRP A 309 11.25 4.42 -5.12
C TRP A 309 11.70 4.42 -6.59
N ILE A 310 12.71 5.21 -6.96
CA ILE A 310 13.19 5.29 -8.36
C ILE A 310 13.50 3.92 -9.00
N PRO A 311 14.33 3.04 -8.42
CA PRO A 311 14.62 1.74 -9.01
C PRO A 311 13.44 0.77 -8.92
N HIS A 312 12.57 0.91 -7.92
CA HIS A 312 11.30 0.17 -7.85
C HIS A 312 10.37 0.55 -9.03
N HIS A 313 10.15 1.84 -9.27
CA HIS A 313 9.37 2.32 -10.41
C HIS A 313 9.95 1.83 -11.74
N ARG A 314 11.28 1.94 -11.92
CA ARG A 314 11.97 1.47 -13.14
C ARG A 314 11.83 -0.04 -13.39
N VAL A 315 11.85 -0.89 -12.35
CA VAL A 315 11.69 -2.34 -12.58
C VAL A 315 10.27 -2.66 -13.08
N PHE A 316 9.26 -1.90 -12.64
CA PHE A 316 7.89 -2.06 -13.14
C PHE A 316 7.66 -1.45 -14.53
N GLU A 317 8.49 -0.51 -15.00
CA GLU A 317 8.51 -0.11 -16.42
C GLU A 317 8.94 -1.26 -17.36
N ILE A 318 9.68 -2.24 -16.85
CA ILE A 318 10.13 -3.43 -17.59
C ILE A 318 9.07 -4.55 -17.52
N ALA A 319 8.29 -4.59 -16.44
CA ALA A 319 7.20 -5.55 -16.27
C ALA A 319 6.11 -5.33 -17.32
N GLY A 320 5.72 -6.41 -18.00
CA GLY A 320 4.59 -6.44 -18.95
C GLY A 320 3.42 -7.27 -18.44
N ASP A 321 3.67 -8.13 -17.44
CA ASP A 321 2.68 -8.90 -16.71
C ASP A 321 3.13 -9.07 -15.25
N TYR A 322 2.27 -9.61 -14.40
CA TYR A 322 2.55 -9.85 -12.99
C TYR A 322 2.05 -11.23 -12.57
N ASP A 323 2.63 -11.83 -11.54
CA ASP A 323 2.12 -13.06 -10.94
C ASP A 323 1.84 -12.89 -9.44
N GLY A 324 1.37 -13.95 -8.78
CA GLY A 324 1.08 -13.88 -7.35
C GLY A 324 2.33 -13.73 -6.49
N ALA A 325 3.49 -14.16 -6.98
CA ALA A 325 4.76 -13.98 -6.27
C ALA A 325 5.23 -12.53 -6.37
N LEU A 326 5.11 -11.90 -7.54
CA LEU A 326 5.44 -10.50 -7.76
C LEU A 326 4.62 -9.60 -6.82
N VAL A 327 3.31 -9.83 -6.69
CA VAL A 327 2.45 -9.11 -5.73
C VAL A 327 2.93 -9.26 -4.28
N ARG A 328 3.37 -10.46 -3.86
CA ARG A 328 3.87 -10.66 -2.49
C ARG A 328 5.20 -9.98 -2.24
N LEU A 329 6.10 -10.02 -3.23
CA LEU A 329 7.40 -9.34 -3.14
C LEU A 329 7.24 -7.83 -3.13
N ASP A 330 6.29 -7.31 -3.91
CA ASP A 330 5.92 -5.90 -3.89
C ASP A 330 5.32 -5.49 -2.54
N LEU A 331 4.36 -6.25 -2.00
CA LEU A 331 3.83 -6.00 -0.66
C LEU A 331 4.92 -6.07 0.44
N LEU A 332 5.94 -6.92 0.29
CA LEU A 332 7.09 -6.97 1.20
C LEU A 332 7.94 -5.68 1.10
N TRP A 333 8.17 -5.20 -0.12
CA TRP A 333 8.84 -3.92 -0.35
C TRP A 333 8.06 -2.75 0.29
N LEU A 334 6.74 -2.71 0.06
CA LEU A 334 5.84 -1.70 0.63
C LEU A 334 5.76 -1.79 2.17
N ALA A 335 5.84 -2.97 2.76
CA ALA A 335 5.88 -3.13 4.22
C ALA A 335 7.13 -2.48 4.82
N ALA A 336 8.29 -2.72 4.22
CA ALA A 336 9.55 -2.11 4.66
C ALA A 336 9.54 -0.58 4.44
N LEU A 337 8.97 -0.12 3.32
CA LEU A 337 8.78 1.31 3.03
C LEU A 337 7.87 1.99 4.06
N ALA A 338 6.71 1.40 4.35
CA ALA A 338 5.74 1.94 5.29
C ALA A 338 6.25 1.90 6.74
N PHE A 339 7.14 0.96 7.07
CA PHE A 339 7.79 0.86 8.38
C PHE A 339 8.96 1.84 8.55
N PHE A 340 9.50 2.39 7.46
CA PHE A 340 10.68 3.26 7.48
C PHE A 340 10.55 4.47 8.41
N PRO A 341 9.42 5.22 8.47
CA PRO A 341 9.24 6.33 9.41
C PRO A 341 9.48 5.94 10.87
N PHE A 342 8.99 4.78 11.32
CA PHE A 342 9.26 4.29 12.67
C PHE A 342 10.76 4.08 12.92
N SER A 343 11.47 3.47 11.96
CA SER A 343 12.92 3.26 12.11
C SER A 343 13.71 4.57 12.17
N THR A 344 13.24 5.61 11.46
CA THR A 344 13.80 6.97 11.53
C THR A 344 13.53 7.62 12.89
N SER A 345 12.29 7.58 13.39
CA SER A 345 11.96 8.15 14.70
C SER A 345 12.73 7.44 15.82
N ALA A 346 12.84 6.11 15.76
CA ALA A 346 13.63 5.35 16.73
C ALA A 346 15.09 5.79 16.73
N LEU A 347 15.69 6.00 15.54
CA LEU A 347 17.06 6.51 15.36
C LEU A 347 17.24 7.92 15.91
N ALA A 348 16.26 8.79 15.75
CA ALA A 348 16.29 10.13 16.33
C ALA A 348 16.27 10.07 17.87
N LEU A 349 15.50 9.16 18.47
CA LEU A 349 15.42 8.99 19.91
C LEU A 349 16.69 8.34 20.51
N PHE A 350 17.27 7.36 19.81
CA PHE A 350 18.44 6.61 20.27
C PHE A 350 19.57 6.61 19.22
N PRO A 351 20.22 7.76 18.95
CA PRO A 351 21.15 7.92 17.81
C PRO A 351 22.40 7.06 17.92
N ASP A 352 22.93 6.87 19.14
CA ASP A 352 24.15 6.09 19.39
C ASP A 352 23.87 4.59 19.67
N SER A 353 22.61 4.20 19.66
CA SER A 353 22.23 2.81 19.93
C SER A 353 22.53 1.92 18.73
N ARG A 354 23.41 0.94 18.94
CA ARG A 354 23.70 -0.13 17.96
C ARG A 354 22.43 -0.79 17.42
N ALA A 355 21.45 -1.05 18.30
CA ALA A 355 20.21 -1.72 17.92
C ALA A 355 19.39 -0.86 16.95
N THR A 356 19.37 0.45 17.17
CA THR A 356 18.60 1.41 16.39
C THR A 356 19.26 1.72 15.05
N ILE A 357 20.58 1.90 15.03
CA ILE A 357 21.36 1.98 13.79
C ILE A 357 21.15 0.70 12.96
N GLY A 358 21.18 -0.46 13.63
CA GLY A 358 20.87 -1.75 13.00
C GLY A 358 19.45 -1.83 12.43
N LEU A 359 18.44 -1.32 13.15
CA LEU A 359 17.05 -1.27 12.69
C LEU A 359 16.89 -0.38 11.45
N TYR A 360 17.53 0.79 11.45
CA TYR A 360 17.48 1.74 10.34
C TYR A 360 18.11 1.16 9.06
N ILE A 361 19.37 0.72 9.14
CA ILE A 361 20.08 0.11 8.00
C ILE A 361 19.40 -1.22 7.60
N GLY A 362 18.88 -1.98 8.56
CA GLY A 362 18.13 -3.20 8.33
C GLY A 362 16.85 -2.98 7.52
N THR A 363 16.09 -1.92 7.80
CA THR A 363 14.90 -1.56 7.01
C THR A 363 15.28 -1.19 5.58
N MET A 364 16.36 -0.43 5.38
CA MET A 364 16.91 -0.14 4.04
C MET A 364 17.34 -1.42 3.30
N ALA A 365 18.01 -2.34 3.99
CA ALA A 365 18.41 -3.62 3.44
C ALA A 365 17.20 -4.49 3.07
N ALA A 366 16.11 -4.46 3.85
CA ALA A 366 14.87 -5.15 3.54
C ALA A 366 14.21 -4.61 2.25
N MET A 367 14.12 -3.29 2.09
CA MET A 367 13.65 -2.66 0.84
C MET A 367 14.51 -3.06 -0.35
N SER A 368 15.85 -2.96 -0.22
CA SER A 368 16.77 -3.33 -1.30
C SER A 368 16.72 -4.83 -1.62
N GLY A 369 16.55 -5.69 -0.62
CA GLY A 369 16.45 -7.14 -0.77
C GLY A 369 15.15 -7.54 -1.47
N ALA A 370 14.02 -6.92 -1.11
CA ALA A 370 12.75 -7.14 -1.80
C ALA A 370 12.85 -6.74 -3.29
N LEU A 371 13.53 -5.62 -3.61
CA LEU A 371 13.78 -5.22 -5.00
C LEU A 371 14.65 -6.24 -5.75
N VAL A 372 15.72 -6.77 -5.13
CA VAL A 372 16.53 -7.86 -5.72
C VAL A 372 15.68 -9.08 -6.02
N LEU A 373 14.75 -9.44 -5.12
CA LEU A 373 13.86 -10.59 -5.34
C LEU A 373 12.85 -10.32 -6.46
N ILE A 374 12.37 -9.09 -6.61
CA ILE A 374 11.51 -8.66 -7.73
C ILE A 374 12.27 -8.79 -9.05
N GLU A 375 13.48 -8.23 -9.15
CA GLU A 375 14.30 -8.36 -10.36
C GLU A 375 14.65 -9.83 -10.65
N LEU A 376 15.00 -10.62 -9.63
CA LEU A 376 15.29 -12.05 -9.78
C LEU A 376 14.08 -12.83 -10.31
N ARG A 377 12.86 -12.46 -9.88
CA ARG A 377 11.63 -13.05 -10.41
C ARG A 377 11.49 -12.72 -11.90
N LEU A 378 11.63 -11.46 -12.30
CA LEU A 378 11.50 -11.04 -13.70
C LEU A 378 12.61 -11.59 -14.61
N SER A 379 13.84 -11.73 -14.10
CA SER A 379 14.94 -12.36 -14.83
C SER A 379 14.68 -13.85 -15.07
N ARG A 380 14.13 -14.57 -14.07
CA ARG A 380 13.78 -16.01 -14.17
C ARG A 380 12.51 -16.28 -14.96
N HIS A 381 11.63 -15.29 -15.09
CA HIS A 381 10.36 -15.39 -15.80
C HIS A 381 10.27 -14.36 -16.93
N PRO A 382 10.97 -14.59 -18.06
CA PRO A 382 10.92 -13.73 -19.25
C PRO A 382 9.51 -13.38 -19.73
N GLU A 383 8.55 -14.28 -19.53
CA GLU A 383 7.15 -14.12 -19.88
C GLU A 383 6.44 -12.98 -19.13
N LEU A 384 6.98 -12.52 -18.00
CA LEU A 384 6.43 -11.40 -17.22
C LEU A 384 6.95 -10.03 -17.70
N ARG A 385 7.92 -10.01 -18.60
CA ARG A 385 8.55 -8.76 -19.08
C ARG A 385 7.85 -8.26 -20.35
N ARG A 386 7.89 -6.94 -20.58
CA ARG A 386 7.35 -6.33 -21.82
C ARG A 386 8.03 -6.92 -23.06
N PRO A 387 7.31 -7.08 -24.18
CA PRO A 387 7.94 -7.49 -25.44
C PRO A 387 9.09 -6.56 -25.82
N GLY A 388 10.24 -7.13 -26.18
CA GLY A 388 11.44 -6.35 -26.53
C GLY A 388 12.29 -5.90 -25.33
N ALA A 389 11.88 -6.19 -24.09
CA ALA A 389 12.75 -6.02 -22.93
C ALA A 389 13.93 -7.01 -23.02
N GLY A 390 15.14 -6.46 -23.06
CA GLY A 390 16.39 -7.25 -23.05
C GLY A 390 16.57 -8.05 -21.75
N PRO A 391 17.69 -8.81 -21.63
CA PRO A 391 18.05 -9.45 -20.38
C PRO A 391 18.14 -8.42 -19.25
N LEU A 392 17.56 -8.75 -18.09
CA LEU A 392 17.61 -7.90 -16.91
C LEU A 392 18.83 -8.31 -16.06
N PRO A 393 19.96 -7.57 -16.11
CA PRO A 393 21.12 -7.88 -15.29
C PRO A 393 20.76 -7.63 -13.82
N LEU A 394 21.08 -8.59 -12.93
CA LEU A 394 20.80 -8.47 -11.49
C LEU A 394 21.85 -7.65 -10.74
N ALA A 395 23.03 -7.46 -11.32
CA ALA A 395 24.14 -6.76 -10.69
C ALA A 395 23.79 -5.33 -10.21
N PRO A 396 23.02 -4.51 -10.96
CA PRO A 396 22.59 -3.20 -10.51
C PRO A 396 21.78 -3.20 -9.21
N ALA A 397 20.89 -4.16 -8.95
CA ALA A 397 20.15 -4.26 -7.69
C ALA A 397 20.93 -5.01 -6.60
N LEU A 398 21.74 -6.01 -6.97
CA LEU A 398 22.54 -6.77 -6.00
C LEU A 398 23.62 -5.92 -5.31
N LEU A 399 24.24 -4.99 -6.03
CA LEU A 399 25.29 -4.14 -5.48
C LEU A 399 24.83 -3.26 -4.30
N PRO A 400 23.77 -2.43 -4.40
CA PRO A 400 23.29 -1.65 -3.27
C PRO A 400 22.86 -2.54 -2.10
N PHE A 401 22.22 -3.69 -2.37
CA PHE A 401 21.85 -4.65 -1.33
C PHE A 401 23.07 -5.20 -0.60
N ALA A 402 24.09 -5.66 -1.33
CA ALA A 402 25.33 -6.17 -0.74
C ALA A 402 26.07 -5.10 0.08
N LEU A 403 26.15 -3.87 -0.43
CA LEU A 403 26.76 -2.76 0.30
C LEU A 403 25.97 -2.40 1.57
N LEU A 404 24.64 -2.46 1.54
CA LEU A 404 23.80 -2.29 2.73
C LEU A 404 24.00 -3.41 3.75
N LEU A 405 24.14 -4.67 3.32
CA LEU A 405 24.45 -5.77 4.23
C LEU A 405 25.83 -5.64 4.87
N VAL A 406 26.83 -5.19 4.10
CA VAL A 406 28.17 -4.90 4.63
C VAL A 406 28.10 -3.73 5.61
N ALA A 407 27.40 -2.64 5.26
CA ALA A 407 27.22 -1.50 6.16
C ALA A 407 26.49 -1.91 7.45
N LEU A 408 25.46 -2.76 7.36
CA LEU A 408 24.74 -3.29 8.51
C LEU A 408 25.66 -4.12 9.41
N ALA A 409 26.40 -5.07 8.82
CA ALA A 409 27.33 -5.91 9.57
C ALA A 409 28.40 -5.05 10.28
N LEU A 410 28.99 -4.08 9.58
CA LEU A 410 29.99 -3.18 10.13
C LEU A 410 29.43 -2.24 11.20
N ALA A 411 28.20 -1.74 11.04
CA ALA A 411 27.54 -0.92 12.06
C ALA A 411 27.24 -1.71 13.34
N LEU A 412 26.94 -3.01 13.23
CA LEU A 412 26.73 -3.88 14.38
C LEU A 412 28.05 -4.30 15.06
N LEU A 413 29.12 -4.49 14.28
CA LEU A 413 30.44 -4.88 14.78
C LEU A 413 31.26 -3.70 15.32
N VAL A 414 31.13 -2.53 14.70
CA VAL A 414 31.85 -1.29 15.05
C VAL A 414 30.84 -0.13 15.18
N PRO A 415 30.07 -0.08 16.30
CA PRO A 415 29.00 0.90 16.47
C PRO A 415 29.47 2.34 16.58
N SER A 416 30.73 2.56 16.98
CA SER A 416 31.33 3.90 17.11
C SER A 416 31.38 4.67 15.78
N VAL A 417 31.34 3.97 14.65
CA VAL A 417 31.25 4.57 13.31
C VAL A 417 29.79 4.80 12.91
N GLY A 418 28.84 4.03 13.47
CA GLY A 418 27.41 4.23 13.30
C GLY A 418 26.95 4.32 11.84
N LEU A 419 26.21 5.39 11.50
CA LEU A 419 25.66 5.61 10.17
C LEU A 419 26.71 5.95 9.09
N TRP A 420 27.95 6.28 9.47
CA TRP A 420 29.01 6.57 8.50
C TRP A 420 29.33 5.38 7.59
N TRP A 421 28.99 4.15 8.00
CA TRP A 421 29.08 2.98 7.14
C TRP A 421 28.18 3.06 5.89
N LEU A 422 27.12 3.88 5.89
CA LEU A 422 26.30 4.14 4.71
C LEU A 422 27.08 4.87 3.60
N LEU A 423 28.22 5.51 3.90
CA LEU A 423 29.11 6.07 2.88
C LEU A 423 29.65 5.00 1.91
N LEU A 424 29.62 3.72 2.27
CA LEU A 424 29.90 2.61 1.35
C LEU A 424 28.99 2.63 0.12
N LEU A 425 27.79 3.20 0.21
CA LEU A 425 26.88 3.35 -0.93
C LEU A 425 27.41 4.32 -1.98
N LEU A 426 28.35 5.23 -1.64
CA LEU A 426 29.02 6.07 -2.62
C LEU A 426 29.91 5.25 -3.58
N LEU A 427 30.33 4.05 -3.17
CA LEU A 427 31.10 3.12 -4.00
C LEU A 427 30.27 2.47 -5.11
N GLN A 428 28.94 2.64 -5.11
CA GLN A 428 28.08 2.04 -6.14
C GLN A 428 28.48 2.46 -7.57
N ARG A 429 28.71 3.75 -7.81
CA ARG A 429 29.08 4.27 -9.14
C ARG A 429 30.45 3.76 -9.62
N PRO A 430 31.55 3.89 -8.85
CA PRO A 430 32.85 3.41 -9.30
C PRO A 430 32.90 1.89 -9.46
N VAL A 431 32.26 1.12 -8.56
CA VAL A 431 32.20 -0.34 -8.69
C VAL A 431 31.45 -0.76 -9.95
N ARG A 432 30.31 -0.13 -10.26
CA ARG A 432 29.60 -0.37 -11.53
C ARG A 432 30.45 -0.04 -12.75
N ALA A 433 31.17 1.09 -12.73
CA ALA A 433 32.04 1.48 -13.83
C ALA A 433 33.19 0.49 -14.04
N LEU A 434 33.73 -0.09 -12.97
CA LEU A 434 34.76 -1.14 -13.04
C LEU A 434 34.21 -2.46 -13.59
N LEU A 435 33.00 -2.86 -13.17
CA LEU A 435 32.34 -4.08 -13.64
C LEU A 435 31.92 -3.98 -15.11
N ALA A 436 31.54 -2.80 -15.60
CA ALA A 436 31.17 -2.58 -17.00
C ALA A 436 32.36 -2.51 -17.97
N ARG A 437 33.60 -2.42 -17.45
CA ARG A 437 34.84 -2.42 -18.24
C ARG A 437 35.40 -3.83 -18.47
N ARG A 438 34.83 -4.85 -17.84
CA ARG A 438 35.14 -6.27 -18.03
C ARG A 438 34.04 -6.91 -18.85
#